data_AF-A0A962G604-F1
#
_entry.id   AF-A0A962G604-F1
#
_cell.length_a   1.000
_cell.length_b   1.000
_cell.length_c   1.000
_cell.angle_alpha   90.00
_cell.angle_beta   90.00
_cell.angle_gamma   90.00
#
_symmetry.space_group_name_H-M   'P 1'
#
loop_
_entity.id
_entity.type
_entity.pdbx_description
1 polymer ?
#
loop_
_entity_poly.entity_id
_entity_poly.type
_entity_poly.pdbx_seq_one_letter_code
_entity_poly.pdbx_strand_id
1 'polypeptide(L)'
;PYARLYEQLMLSFYNNTQSMYRCQYGIFGDAEVMSIKVIWDYTYYWGVLCQLVFQDRLTDLALFGDLQQEFAEAAQLNLDMQAFLRRWSELSPRPNLPCMFDQQDLGWFVGMNSSLHDQLDDAGIRERLRSNVALMRNLAATIVARAQAACPALDAGPLPAQASPSTPLFASAA
;
A
#
# COMPACT_ATOMS: atom_id res chain seq x y z
N PRO A 1 8.59 30.22 11.12
CA PRO A 1 7.49 30.30 10.12
C PRO A 1 6.98 28.93 9.62
N TYR A 2 7.85 27.91 9.46
CA TYR A 2 7.48 26.60 8.90
C TYR A 2 7.05 25.52 9.93
N ALA A 3 7.11 25.81 11.24
CA ALA A 3 6.85 24.81 12.30
C ALA A 3 5.50 24.10 12.15
N ARG A 4 4.44 24.84 11.83
CA ARG A 4 3.09 24.28 11.63
C ARG A 4 3.00 23.35 10.41
N LEU A 5 3.75 23.64 9.34
CA LEU A 5 3.78 22.79 8.14
C LEU A 5 4.49 21.47 8.44
N TYR A 6 5.62 21.51 9.14
CA TYR A 6 6.32 20.30 9.55
C TYR A 6 5.54 19.47 10.56
N GLU A 7 4.82 20.11 11.49
CA GLU A 7 3.89 19.41 12.39
C GLU A 7 2.80 18.66 11.61
N GLN A 8 2.18 19.31 10.63
CA GLN A 8 1.17 18.67 9.78
C GLN A 8 1.74 17.48 9.00
N LEU A 9 2.94 17.61 8.44
CA LEU A 9 3.63 16.50 7.76
C LEU A 9 3.91 15.33 8.71
N MET A 10 4.47 15.62 9.89
CA MET A 10 4.76 14.60 10.90
C MET A 10 3.49 13.88 11.35
N LEU A 11 2.43 14.63 11.68
CA LEU A 11 1.13 14.06 12.08
C LEU A 11 0.50 13.24 10.95
N SER A 12 0.65 13.67 9.70
CA SER A 12 0.19 12.90 8.54
C SER A 12 0.89 11.55 8.46
N PHE A 13 2.24 11.51 8.55
CA PHE A 13 2.98 10.25 8.55
C PHE A 13 2.61 9.37 9.74
N TYR A 14 2.48 9.96 10.93
CA TYR A 14 2.10 9.25 12.14
C TYR A 14 0.71 8.61 12.01
N ASN A 15 -0.31 9.38 11.63
CA ASN A 15 -1.69 8.89 11.54
C ASN A 15 -1.84 7.81 10.46
N ASN A 16 -1.20 7.99 9.30
CA ASN A 16 -1.23 7.01 8.22
C ASN A 16 -0.48 5.72 8.59
N THR A 17 0.66 5.83 9.28
CA THR A 17 1.40 4.65 9.74
C THR A 17 0.63 3.92 10.83
N GLN A 18 0.04 4.65 11.78
CA GLN A 18 -0.76 4.07 12.86
C GLN A 18 -1.98 3.30 12.34
N SER A 19 -2.60 3.74 11.23
CA SER A 19 -3.77 3.07 10.65
C SER A 19 -3.47 1.63 10.18
N MET A 20 -2.22 1.35 9.81
CA MET A 20 -1.75 0.01 9.44
C MET A 20 -1.75 -0.97 10.60
N TYR A 21 -1.78 -0.48 11.85
CA TYR A 21 -1.72 -1.32 13.05
C TYR A 21 -3.01 -1.28 13.87
N ARG A 22 -3.73 -0.15 13.85
CA ARG A 22 -4.92 0.06 14.68
C ARG A 22 -6.09 -0.82 14.23
N CYS A 23 -6.66 -1.57 15.17
CA CYS A 23 -7.80 -2.47 14.95
C CYS A 23 -7.54 -3.59 13.93
N GLN A 24 -6.29 -3.97 13.69
CA GLN A 24 -5.94 -4.97 12.66
C GLN A 24 -5.70 -6.38 13.19
N TYR A 25 -5.64 -6.57 14.52
CA TYR A 25 -5.31 -7.88 15.12
C TYR A 25 -6.23 -9.02 14.67
N GLY A 26 -7.50 -8.75 14.35
CA GLY A 26 -8.43 -9.75 13.84
C GLY A 26 -7.99 -10.37 12.51
N ILE A 27 -7.26 -9.62 11.68
CA ILE A 27 -6.73 -10.09 10.38
C ILE A 27 -5.65 -11.16 10.58
N PHE A 28 -4.87 -11.11 11.67
CA PHE A 28 -3.74 -12.02 11.87
C PHE A 28 -4.13 -13.49 12.09
N GLY A 29 -5.42 -13.77 12.31
CA GLY A 29 -5.97 -15.13 12.35
C GLY A 29 -6.37 -15.68 10.97
N ASP A 30 -6.24 -14.89 9.91
CA ASP A 30 -6.58 -15.25 8.54
C ASP A 30 -5.32 -15.23 7.67
N ALA A 31 -4.79 -16.41 7.35
CA ALA A 31 -3.51 -16.55 6.68
C ALA A 31 -3.47 -15.81 5.33
N GLU A 32 -4.54 -15.90 4.54
CA GLU A 32 -4.60 -15.24 3.23
C GLU A 32 -4.66 -13.73 3.37
N VAL A 33 -5.61 -13.22 4.16
CA VAL A 33 -5.81 -11.77 4.29
C VAL A 33 -4.61 -11.12 4.99
N MET A 34 -3.99 -11.81 5.95
CA MET A 34 -2.75 -11.38 6.58
C MET A 34 -1.61 -11.27 5.57
N SER A 35 -1.38 -12.28 4.74
CA SER A 35 -0.29 -12.25 3.75
C SER A 35 -0.50 -11.13 2.73
N ILE A 36 -1.74 -10.91 2.28
CA ILE A 36 -2.05 -9.80 1.37
C ILE A 36 -1.90 -8.44 2.06
N LYS A 37 -2.28 -8.33 3.33
CA LYS A 37 -2.07 -7.12 4.12
C LYS A 37 -0.58 -6.76 4.18
N VAL A 38 0.31 -7.74 4.39
CA VAL A 38 1.76 -7.50 4.41
C VAL A 38 2.23 -6.92 3.08
N ILE A 39 1.79 -7.49 1.94
CA ILE A 39 2.12 -6.94 0.62
C ILE A 39 1.61 -5.51 0.46
N TRP A 40 0.39 -5.21 0.91
CA TRP A 40 -0.17 -3.86 0.86
C TRP A 40 0.64 -2.87 1.72
N ASP A 41 0.86 -3.19 2.99
CA ASP A 41 1.54 -2.32 3.95
C ASP A 41 2.97 -2.00 3.49
N TYR A 42 3.71 -2.99 2.99
CA TYR A 42 5.05 -2.79 2.44
C TYR A 42 5.02 -1.99 1.15
N THR A 43 4.03 -2.19 0.28
CA THR A 43 3.88 -1.36 -0.93
C THR A 43 3.66 0.10 -0.56
N TYR A 44 2.82 0.40 0.43
CA TYR A 44 2.64 1.77 0.92
C TYR A 44 3.92 2.33 1.55
N TYR A 45 4.55 1.54 2.44
CA TYR A 45 5.74 1.94 3.17
C TYR A 45 6.94 2.20 2.24
N TRP A 46 7.24 1.28 1.33
CA TRP A 46 8.34 1.41 0.37
C TRP A 46 8.01 2.38 -0.75
N GLY A 47 6.76 2.40 -1.21
CA GLY A 47 6.32 3.24 -2.32
C GLY A 47 6.26 4.74 -1.98
N VAL A 48 6.05 5.08 -0.71
CA VAL A 48 5.84 6.47 -0.28
C VAL A 48 6.87 6.90 0.76
N LEU A 49 6.79 6.37 1.98
CA LEU A 49 7.58 6.90 3.10
C LEU A 49 9.07 6.63 2.93
N CYS A 50 9.46 5.43 2.51
CA CYS A 50 10.87 5.10 2.31
C CYS A 50 11.49 5.90 1.16
N GLN A 51 10.74 6.18 0.07
CA GLN A 51 11.25 7.04 -1.00
C GLN A 51 11.65 8.43 -0.46
N LEU A 52 10.84 9.00 0.44
CA LEU A 52 11.17 10.29 1.06
C LEU A 52 12.40 10.23 1.97
N VAL A 53 12.58 9.12 2.68
CA VAL A 53 13.73 8.93 3.60
C VAL A 53 15.01 8.70 2.81
N PHE A 54 15.01 7.73 1.89
CA PHE A 54 16.21 7.30 1.17
C PHE A 54 16.73 8.36 0.20
N GLN A 55 15.85 9.24 -0.30
CA GLN A 55 16.20 10.34 -1.20
C GLN A 55 16.42 11.68 -0.47
N ASP A 56 16.44 11.68 0.86
CA ASP A 56 16.63 12.86 1.72
C ASP A 56 15.60 13.99 1.47
N ARG A 57 14.33 13.63 1.30
CA ARG A 57 13.22 14.54 0.97
C ARG A 57 12.15 14.70 2.05
N LEU A 58 12.36 14.16 3.25
CA LEU A 58 11.39 14.21 4.35
C LEU A 58 10.91 15.64 4.70
N THR A 59 11.75 16.65 4.48
CA THR A 59 11.44 18.06 4.78
C THR A 59 11.33 18.94 3.53
N ASP A 60 11.26 18.36 2.33
CA ASP A 60 11.20 19.09 1.07
C ASP A 60 9.78 19.63 0.81
N LEU A 61 9.50 20.83 1.33
CA LEU A 61 8.18 21.46 1.21
C LEU A 61 7.76 21.73 -0.25
N ALA A 62 8.70 21.90 -1.17
CA ALA A 62 8.38 22.10 -2.59
C ALA A 62 7.86 20.80 -3.20
N LEU A 63 8.53 19.67 -2.92
CA LEU A 63 8.06 18.34 -3.32
C LEU A 63 6.66 18.04 -2.77
N PHE A 64 6.42 18.32 -1.47
CA PHE A 64 5.09 18.11 -0.86
C PHE A 64 4.01 19.01 -1.45
N GLY A 65 4.35 20.25 -1.83
CA GLY A 65 3.44 21.14 -2.52
C GLY A 65 3.09 20.64 -3.92
N ASP A 66 4.10 20.22 -4.69
CA ASP A 66 3.94 19.74 -6.07
C ASP A 66 3.14 18.44 -6.15
N LEU A 67 3.28 17.55 -5.16
CA LEU A 67 2.67 16.22 -5.12
C LEU A 67 1.55 16.08 -4.09
N GLN A 68 0.93 17.20 -3.69
CA GLN A 68 -0.09 17.21 -2.64
C GLN A 68 -1.25 16.25 -2.97
N GLN A 69 -1.65 16.16 -4.24
CA GLN A 69 -2.74 15.29 -4.68
C GLN A 69 -2.36 13.81 -4.57
N GLU A 70 -1.17 13.44 -5.02
CA GLU A 70 -0.66 12.07 -4.96
C GLU A 70 -0.49 11.59 -3.52
N PHE A 71 0.01 12.44 -2.61
CA PHE A 71 0.09 12.08 -1.19
C PHE A 71 -1.28 11.93 -0.54
N ALA A 72 -2.24 12.82 -0.86
CA ALA A 72 -3.60 12.71 -0.37
C ALA A 72 -4.29 11.43 -0.87
N GLU A 73 -4.10 11.10 -2.14
CA GLU A 73 -4.60 9.84 -2.72
C GLU A 73 -3.98 8.63 -2.03
N ALA A 74 -2.66 8.58 -1.87
CA ALA A 74 -1.98 7.45 -1.23
C ALA A 74 -2.44 7.24 0.22
N ALA A 75 -2.61 8.32 0.97
CA ALA A 75 -3.13 8.29 2.34
C ALA A 75 -4.57 7.76 2.39
N GLN A 76 -5.46 8.31 1.56
CA GLN A 76 -6.86 7.88 1.51
C GLN A 76 -6.98 6.41 1.07
N LEU A 77 -6.24 6.03 0.03
CA LEU A 77 -6.23 4.66 -0.48
C LEU A 77 -5.74 3.68 0.59
N ASN A 78 -4.71 4.04 1.38
CA ASN A 78 -4.29 3.23 2.50
C ASN A 78 -5.42 3.05 3.53
N LEU A 79 -6.09 4.13 3.95
CA LEU A 79 -7.21 4.04 4.91
C LEU A 79 -8.34 3.12 4.41
N ASP A 80 -8.72 3.27 3.15
CA ASP A 80 -9.77 2.47 2.53
C ASP A 80 -9.38 0.99 2.42
N MET A 81 -8.12 0.70 2.04
CA MET A 81 -7.60 -0.65 2.00
C MET A 81 -7.53 -1.29 3.38
N GLN A 82 -7.08 -0.55 4.41
CA GLN A 82 -7.10 -1.05 5.79
C GLN A 82 -8.53 -1.42 6.24
N ALA A 83 -9.54 -0.63 5.86
CA ALA A 83 -10.94 -0.94 6.16
C ALA A 83 -11.48 -2.13 5.35
N PHE A 84 -11.12 -2.23 4.08
CA PHE A 84 -11.48 -3.33 3.22
C PHE A 84 -10.91 -4.66 3.70
N LEU A 85 -9.63 -4.71 4.07
CA LEU A 85 -8.98 -5.93 4.57
C LEU A 85 -9.64 -6.45 5.86
N ARG A 86 -10.08 -5.55 6.76
CA ARG A 86 -10.85 -5.95 7.95
C ARG A 86 -12.18 -6.62 7.56
N ARG A 87 -12.96 -5.97 6.68
CA ARG A 87 -14.24 -6.52 6.18
C ARG A 87 -14.04 -7.85 5.47
N TRP A 88 -12.97 -7.99 4.69
CA TRP A 88 -12.64 -9.25 4.04
C TRP A 88 -12.35 -10.35 5.06
N SER A 89 -11.52 -10.09 6.06
CA SER A 89 -11.18 -11.08 7.10
C SER A 89 -12.38 -11.52 7.94
N GLU A 90 -13.41 -10.68 8.08
CA GLU A 90 -14.66 -11.05 8.76
C GLU A 90 -15.48 -12.08 7.96
N LEU A 91 -15.49 -11.96 6.63
CA LEU A 91 -16.26 -12.82 5.72
C LEU A 91 -15.47 -14.02 5.18
N SER A 92 -14.14 -13.95 5.27
CA SER A 92 -13.24 -14.97 4.74
C SER A 92 -13.46 -16.34 5.39
N PRO A 93 -13.38 -17.44 4.61
CA PRO A 93 -13.40 -18.79 5.15
C PRO A 93 -12.11 -19.16 5.90
N ARG A 94 -11.10 -18.27 5.92
CA ARG A 94 -9.79 -18.44 6.58
C ARG A 94 -9.05 -19.70 6.12
N PRO A 95 -8.76 -19.84 4.82
CA PRO A 95 -7.98 -20.97 4.33
C PRO A 95 -6.58 -20.94 4.96
N ASN A 96 -6.06 -22.11 5.36
CA ASN A 96 -4.73 -22.24 5.96
C ASN A 96 -4.02 -23.48 5.40
N LEU A 97 -3.64 -23.39 4.13
CA LEU A 97 -2.94 -24.46 3.43
C LEU A 97 -1.44 -24.44 3.81
N PRO A 98 -0.76 -25.59 3.80
CA PRO A 98 0.66 -25.71 4.15
C PRO A 98 1.56 -25.23 2.98
N CYS A 99 1.39 -23.97 2.57
CA CYS A 99 2.19 -23.33 1.53
C CYS A 99 2.98 -22.14 2.10
N MET A 100 4.12 -21.84 1.49
CA MET A 100 4.89 -20.64 1.77
C MET A 100 4.58 -19.60 0.69
N PHE A 101 4.27 -18.37 1.11
CA PHE A 101 4.24 -17.22 0.20
C PHE A 101 5.60 -16.55 0.23
N ASP A 102 6.39 -16.74 -0.82
CA ASP A 102 7.68 -16.06 -0.96
C ASP A 102 7.51 -14.75 -1.73
N GLN A 103 7.65 -13.62 -1.04
CA GLN A 103 7.59 -12.30 -1.65
C GLN A 103 8.62 -12.09 -2.77
N GLN A 104 9.69 -12.89 -2.84
CA GLN A 104 10.67 -12.84 -3.93
C GLN A 104 10.10 -13.31 -5.27
N ASP A 105 9.02 -14.11 -5.25
CA ASP A 105 8.31 -14.52 -6.47
C ASP A 105 7.56 -13.35 -7.12
N LEU A 106 7.32 -12.27 -6.38
CA LEU A 106 6.69 -11.06 -6.89
C LEU A 106 7.75 -10.10 -7.44
N GLY A 107 8.15 -10.30 -8.70
CA GLY A 107 9.20 -9.50 -9.34
C GLY A 107 8.99 -7.97 -9.27
N TRP A 108 7.74 -7.50 -9.37
CA TRP A 108 7.41 -6.06 -9.23
C TRP A 108 7.69 -5.54 -7.80
N PHE A 109 7.49 -6.38 -6.79
CA PHE A 109 7.67 -6.06 -5.38
C PHE A 109 9.16 -6.06 -5.01
N VAL A 110 9.92 -7.04 -5.52
CA VAL A 110 11.39 -7.06 -5.45
C VAL A 110 11.98 -5.82 -6.12
N GLY A 111 11.48 -5.46 -7.30
CA GLY A 111 11.89 -4.25 -8.02
C GLY A 111 11.62 -2.98 -7.21
N MET A 112 10.44 -2.86 -6.60
CA MET A 112 10.10 -1.72 -5.73
C MET A 112 11.07 -1.60 -4.56
N ASN A 113 11.33 -2.67 -3.81
CA ASN A 113 12.26 -2.64 -2.68
C ASN A 113 13.69 -2.29 -3.13
N SER A 114 14.13 -2.85 -4.25
CA SER A 114 15.46 -2.57 -4.80
C SER A 114 15.62 -1.10 -5.20
N SER A 115 14.56 -0.49 -5.76
CA SER A 115 14.56 0.91 -6.21
C SER A 115 14.75 1.94 -5.10
N LEU A 116 14.62 1.56 -3.83
CA LEU A 116 14.85 2.46 -2.69
C LEU A 116 16.28 3.04 -2.68
N HIS A 117 17.24 2.31 -3.23
CA HIS A 117 18.65 2.72 -3.28
C HIS A 117 19.04 3.45 -4.56
N ASP A 118 18.11 3.67 -5.49
CA ASP A 118 18.35 4.47 -6.69
C ASP A 118 18.81 5.89 -6.29
N GLN A 119 19.62 6.53 -7.13
CA GLN A 119 19.95 7.95 -6.96
C GLN A 119 19.09 8.75 -7.93
N LEU A 120 18.15 9.53 -7.40
CA LEU A 120 17.19 10.28 -8.19
C LEU A 120 17.46 11.79 -8.10
N ASP A 121 17.30 12.47 -9.23
CA ASP A 121 17.21 13.92 -9.24
C ASP A 121 15.77 14.37 -8.87
N ASP A 122 15.58 15.70 -8.83
CA ASP A 122 14.32 16.33 -8.48
C ASP A 122 13.14 15.87 -9.37
N ALA A 123 13.37 15.69 -10.67
CA ALA A 123 12.34 15.21 -11.58
C ALA A 123 12.05 13.72 -11.37
N GLY A 124 13.11 12.94 -11.17
CA GLY A 124 13.06 11.50 -10.95
C GLY A 124 12.28 11.10 -9.70
N ILE A 125 12.48 11.78 -8.57
CA ILE A 125 11.71 11.48 -7.34
C ILE A 125 10.22 11.80 -7.51
N ARG A 126 9.87 12.86 -8.23
CA ARG A 126 8.47 13.20 -8.52
C ARG A 126 7.81 12.13 -9.37
N GLU A 127 8.49 11.67 -10.40
CA GLU A 127 7.99 10.61 -11.26
C GLU A 127 7.90 9.26 -10.52
N ARG A 128 8.89 8.94 -9.68
CA ARG A 128 8.90 7.74 -8.84
C ARG A 128 7.68 7.70 -7.93
N LEU A 129 7.38 8.79 -7.22
CA LEU A 129 6.23 8.87 -6.31
C LEU A 129 4.91 8.72 -7.07
N ARG A 130 4.73 9.41 -8.21
CA ARG A 130 3.54 9.26 -9.07
C ARG A 130 3.34 7.82 -9.54
N SER A 131 4.41 7.21 -10.04
CA SER A 131 4.42 5.83 -10.48
C SER A 131 4.07 4.87 -9.35
N ASN A 132 4.59 5.10 -8.14
CA ASN A 132 4.28 4.29 -6.97
C ASN A 132 2.81 4.41 -6.54
N VAL A 133 2.21 5.62 -6.59
CA VAL A 133 0.78 5.80 -6.31
C VAL A 133 -0.09 5.10 -7.36
N ALA A 134 0.28 5.18 -8.64
CA ALA A 134 -0.41 4.43 -9.70
C ALA A 134 -0.29 2.90 -9.49
N LEU A 135 0.88 2.42 -9.07
CA LEU A 135 1.08 1.02 -8.72
C LEU A 135 0.21 0.60 -7.53
N MET A 136 0.15 1.41 -6.46
CA MET A 136 -0.75 1.17 -5.32
C MET A 136 -2.21 1.08 -5.75
N ARG A 137 -2.66 1.97 -6.64
CA ARG A 137 -4.03 1.92 -7.19
C ARG A 137 -4.31 0.60 -7.90
N ASN A 138 -3.35 0.14 -8.71
CA ASN A 138 -3.48 -1.15 -9.40
C ASN A 138 -3.46 -2.34 -8.43
N LEU A 139 -2.60 -2.29 -7.41
CA LEU A 139 -2.54 -3.32 -6.37
C LEU A 139 -3.84 -3.41 -5.59
N ALA A 140 -4.43 -2.27 -5.22
CA ALA A 140 -5.73 -2.21 -4.55
C ALA A 140 -6.80 -2.90 -5.39
N ALA A 141 -6.86 -2.60 -6.70
CA ALA A 141 -7.81 -3.25 -7.60
C ALA A 141 -7.57 -4.76 -7.74
N THR A 142 -6.30 -5.18 -7.76
CA THR A 142 -5.94 -6.61 -7.82
C THR A 142 -6.39 -7.34 -6.55
N ILE A 143 -6.20 -6.73 -5.38
CA ILE A 143 -6.65 -7.28 -4.09
C ILE A 143 -8.18 -7.34 -4.04
N VAL A 144 -8.88 -6.29 -4.47
CA VAL A 144 -10.35 -6.26 -4.53
C VAL A 144 -10.88 -7.39 -5.40
N ALA A 145 -10.34 -7.54 -6.62
CA ALA A 145 -10.74 -8.60 -7.54
C ALA A 145 -10.54 -10.01 -6.93
N ARG A 146 -9.41 -10.24 -6.26
CA ARG A 146 -9.14 -11.51 -5.57
C ARG A 146 -10.12 -11.76 -4.43
N ALA A 147 -10.33 -10.78 -3.58
CA ALA A 147 -11.20 -10.89 -2.43
C ALA A 147 -12.67 -11.13 -2.84
N GLN A 148 -13.16 -10.46 -3.89
CA GLN A 148 -14.52 -10.65 -4.40
C GLN A 148 -14.71 -11.99 -5.12
N ALA A 149 -13.66 -12.55 -5.73
CA ALA A 149 -13.72 -13.90 -6.28
C ALA A 149 -13.95 -14.96 -5.18
N ALA A 150 -13.35 -14.79 -4.01
CA ALA A 150 -13.54 -15.67 -2.85
C ALA A 150 -14.81 -15.35 -2.03
N CYS A 151 -15.16 -14.06 -1.94
CA CYS A 151 -16.28 -13.56 -1.16
C CYS A 151 -17.14 -12.60 -2.02
N PRO A 152 -18.05 -13.10 -2.88
CA PRO A 152 -18.82 -12.26 -3.81
C PRO A 152 -19.69 -11.17 -3.17
N ALA A 153 -20.06 -11.34 -1.90
CA ALA A 153 -20.83 -10.35 -1.14
C ALA A 153 -19.99 -9.22 -0.52
N LEU A 154 -18.66 -9.27 -0.67
CA LEU A 154 -17.75 -8.27 -0.10
C LEU A 154 -17.85 -6.94 -0.85
N ASP A 155 -18.26 -5.90 -0.14
CA ASP A 155 -18.30 -4.54 -0.66
C ASP A 155 -16.90 -3.92 -0.76
N ALA A 156 -16.53 -3.49 -1.97
CA ALA A 156 -15.27 -2.81 -2.25
C ALA A 156 -15.26 -1.35 -1.76
N GLY A 157 -16.42 -0.74 -1.53
CA GLY A 157 -16.51 0.68 -1.18
C GLY A 157 -15.89 1.58 -2.27
N PRO A 158 -15.06 2.57 -1.92
CA PRO A 158 -14.47 3.51 -2.89
C PRO A 158 -13.24 2.95 -3.63
N LEU A 159 -12.84 1.71 -3.35
CA LEU A 159 -11.62 1.14 -3.91
C LEU A 159 -11.74 0.90 -5.43
N PRO A 160 -10.62 1.02 -6.16
CA PRO A 160 -10.62 0.76 -7.59
C PRO A 160 -10.97 -0.70 -7.87
N ALA A 161 -11.72 -0.96 -8.95
CA ALA A 161 -12.18 -2.31 -9.33
C ALA A 161 -11.48 -2.88 -10.57
N GLN A 162 -10.77 -2.04 -11.34
CA GLN A 162 -10.13 -2.44 -12.59
C GLN A 162 -8.64 -2.70 -12.37
N ALA A 163 -8.27 -3.97 -12.28
CA ALA A 163 -6.88 -4.40 -12.16
C ALA A 163 -6.23 -4.60 -13.53
N SER A 164 -4.99 -4.16 -13.67
CA SER A 164 -4.07 -4.58 -14.71
C SER A 164 -3.18 -5.72 -14.20
N PRO A 165 -2.60 -6.55 -15.08
CA PRO A 165 -1.71 -7.65 -14.70
C PRO A 165 -0.35 -7.20 -14.16
N SER A 166 -0.10 -5.89 -13.96
CA SER A 166 1.21 -5.36 -13.55
C SER A 166 1.55 -5.55 -12.06
N THR A 167 0.59 -5.84 -11.20
CA THR A 167 0.81 -6.13 -9.77
C THR A 167 0.18 -7.47 -9.38
N PRO A 168 0.63 -8.60 -9.96
CA PRO A 168 0.12 -9.91 -9.59
C PRO A 168 0.32 -10.16 -8.09
N LEU A 169 -0.64 -10.86 -7.49
CA LEU A 169 -0.52 -11.41 -6.15
C LEU A 169 0.00 -12.85 -6.22
N PHE A 170 0.30 -13.44 -5.08
CA PHE A 170 0.56 -14.87 -4.96
C PHE A 170 -0.58 -15.69 -5.58
N ALA A 171 -0.24 -16.86 -6.12
CA ALA A 171 -1.25 -17.81 -6.56
C ALA A 171 -2.20 -18.13 -5.40
N SER A 172 -3.47 -18.36 -5.72
CA SER A 172 -4.42 -18.77 -4.69
C SER A 172 -3.96 -20.04 -4.04
N ALA A 173 -3.98 -20.07 -2.72
CA ALA A 173 -3.95 -21.33 -2.01
C ALA A 173 -5.25 -22.07 -2.41
N ALA A 174 -5.13 -23.15 -3.17
CA ALA A 174 -6.23 -23.96 -3.70
C ALA A 174 -6.39 -25.25 -2.88
#